data_AF-A0A1R4B1N6-F1
#
_entry.id   AF-A0A1R4B1N6-F1
#
_cell.length_a   1.000
_cell.length_b   1.000
_cell.length_c   1.000
_cell.angle_alpha   90.00
_cell.angle_beta   90.00
_cell.angle_gamma   90.00
#
_symmetry.space_group_name_H-M   'P 1'
#
loop_
_entity.id
_entity.type
_entity.pdbx_description
1 polymer ?
#
loop_
_entity_poly.entity_id
_entity_poly.type
_entity_poly.pdbx_seq_one_letter_code
_entity_poly.pdbx_strand_id
1 'polypeptide(L)'
;MTIRIVPLTEALSVAGQIEPSDLTSIADSGFKTLICNRPDGEGEEQPLNKELAILAKQLGMTFIEQPVTSGAITKADIAQFADILHTAQTPILAFCRTGTRCSTLWVEASNDLGSRAARRDTATSLGFSIPS
;
A
#
# COMPACT_ATOMS: atom_id res chain seq x y z
N MET A 1 5.71 15.18 10.73
CA MET A 1 5.85 15.52 9.29
C MET A 1 4.61 14.99 8.59
N THR A 2 4.12 15.65 7.54
CA THR A 2 2.95 15.16 6.79
C THR A 2 3.37 14.02 5.87
N ILE A 3 2.73 12.86 5.98
CA ILE A 3 2.98 11.74 5.07
C ILE A 3 2.63 12.10 3.62
N ARG A 4 3.45 11.64 2.67
CA ARG A 4 3.16 11.76 1.24
C ARG A 4 2.27 10.60 0.80
N ILE A 5 0.98 10.85 0.69
CA ILE A 5 0.01 9.94 0.06
C ILE A 5 -0.08 10.26 -1.43
N VAL A 6 0.02 9.23 -2.27
CA VAL A 6 -0.02 9.35 -3.73
C VAL A 6 -1.19 8.54 -4.27
N PRO A 7 -2.22 9.15 -4.87
CA PRO A 7 -3.30 8.41 -5.50
C PRO A 7 -2.81 7.74 -6.79
N LEU A 8 -3.07 6.44 -6.93
CA LEU A 8 -2.87 5.71 -8.20
C LEU A 8 -4.17 5.63 -9.00
N THR A 9 -5.29 5.49 -8.30
CA THR A 9 -6.66 5.52 -8.83
C THR A 9 -7.59 6.22 -7.83
N GLU A 10 -8.88 6.33 -8.14
CA GLU A 10 -9.89 6.81 -7.19
C GLU A 10 -10.04 5.89 -5.96
N ALA A 11 -9.74 4.60 -6.11
CA ALA A 11 -9.94 3.58 -5.09
C ALA A 11 -8.66 3.25 -4.29
N LEU A 12 -7.48 3.48 -4.87
CA LEU A 12 -6.20 3.07 -4.30
C LEU A 12 -5.20 4.24 -4.27
N SER A 13 -4.67 4.50 -3.08
CA SER A 13 -3.51 5.35 -2.86
C SER A 13 -2.34 4.56 -2.28
N VAL A 14 -1.13 5.08 -2.45
CA VAL A 14 0.09 4.51 -1.89
C VAL A 14 0.88 5.52 -1.07
N ALA A 15 1.63 5.05 -0.08
CA ALA A 15 2.52 5.88 0.72
C ALA A 15 3.85 5.17 1.07
N GLY A 16 4.82 5.97 1.53
CA GLY A 16 5.97 5.47 2.27
C GLY A 16 5.58 4.99 3.67
N GLN A 17 6.56 4.76 4.54
CA GLN A 17 6.30 4.30 5.90
C GLN A 17 5.35 5.28 6.60
N ILE A 18 4.28 4.75 7.19
CA ILE A 18 3.37 5.51 8.05
C ILE A 18 3.74 5.25 9.52
N GLU A 19 3.50 6.26 10.34
CA GLU A 19 3.70 6.21 11.78
C GLU A 19 2.36 6.11 12.52
N PRO A 20 2.35 5.64 13.78
CA PRO A 20 1.15 5.64 14.63
C PRO A 20 0.44 7.01 14.66
N SER A 21 1.22 8.10 14.64
CA SER A 21 0.70 9.48 14.65
C SER A 21 -0.06 9.88 13.39
N ASP A 22 0.13 9.17 12.26
CA ASP A 22 -0.52 9.50 11.00
C ASP A 22 -1.93 8.91 10.89
N LEU A 23 -2.21 7.86 11.67
CA LEU A 23 -3.42 7.04 11.52
C LEU A 23 -4.72 7.83 11.70
N THR A 24 -4.76 8.79 12.63
CA THR A 24 -5.93 9.65 12.81
C THR A 24 -6.20 10.47 11.54
N SER A 25 -5.17 11.09 10.97
CA SER A 25 -5.32 11.87 9.73
C SER A 25 -5.71 11.01 8.52
N ILE A 26 -5.23 9.77 8.47
CA ILE A 26 -5.59 8.79 7.45
C ILE A 26 -7.07 8.41 7.58
N ALA A 27 -7.54 8.13 8.80
CA ALA A 27 -8.95 7.82 9.06
C ALA A 27 -9.87 9.01 8.74
N ASP A 28 -9.49 10.21 9.15
CA ASP A 28 -10.23 11.45 8.88
C ASP A 28 -10.32 11.77 7.38
N SER A 29 -9.31 11.35 6.60
CA SER A 29 -9.32 11.43 5.14
C SER A 29 -10.26 10.40 4.47
N GLY A 30 -10.88 9.52 5.26
CA GLY A 30 -11.92 8.60 4.81
C GLY A 30 -11.44 7.22 4.36
N PHE A 31 -10.14 6.91 4.45
CA PHE A 31 -9.61 5.59 4.12
C PHE A 31 -10.28 4.50 4.97
N LYS A 32 -10.62 3.36 4.34
CA LYS A 32 -11.32 2.25 4.98
C LYS A 32 -10.41 1.04 5.21
N THR A 33 -9.42 0.85 4.35
CA THR A 33 -8.49 -0.28 4.43
C THR A 33 -7.05 0.19 4.30
N LEU A 34 -6.18 -0.29 5.20
CA LEU A 34 -4.74 -0.15 5.13
C LEU A 34 -4.11 -1.49 4.71
N ILE A 35 -3.16 -1.47 3.78
CA ILE A 35 -2.39 -2.65 3.38
C ILE A 35 -0.92 -2.39 3.67
N CYS A 36 -0.31 -3.18 4.56
CA CYS A 36 1.13 -3.12 4.81
C CYS A 36 1.85 -4.13 3.92
N ASN A 37 2.68 -3.63 3.00
CA ASN A 37 3.55 -4.44 2.14
C ASN A 37 5.01 -4.50 2.66
N ARG A 38 5.22 -4.14 3.93
CA ARG A 38 6.54 -4.15 4.58
C ARG A 38 6.58 -5.24 5.67
N PRO A 39 7.53 -6.20 5.62
CA PRO A 39 7.74 -7.13 6.72
C PRO A 39 8.25 -6.39 7.95
N ASP A 40 7.86 -6.84 9.15
CA ASP A 40 8.42 -6.34 10.41
C ASP A 40 9.94 -6.56 10.46
N GLY A 41 10.65 -5.64 11.13
CA GLY A 41 12.09 -5.75 11.36
C GLY A 41 13.00 -5.37 10.19
N GLU A 42 12.50 -4.68 9.17
CA GLU A 42 13.32 -4.20 8.04
C GLU A 42 14.18 -2.97 8.40
N GLY A 43 13.88 -2.25 9.49
CA GLY A 43 14.69 -1.13 9.96
C GLY A 43 14.45 -0.79 11.43
N GLU A 44 15.43 -0.15 12.07
CA GLU A 44 15.42 0.15 13.51
C GLU A 44 14.26 1.08 13.93
N GLU A 45 13.89 2.02 13.08
CA GLU A 45 12.80 2.97 13.33
C GLU A 45 11.45 2.47 12.80
N GLN A 46 11.34 1.20 12.39
CA GLN A 46 10.09 0.67 11.86
C GLN A 46 9.06 0.41 12.98
N PRO A 47 7.86 1.01 12.92
CA PRO A 47 6.76 0.62 13.79
C PRO A 47 6.37 -0.84 13.56
N LEU A 48 6.01 -1.55 14.62
CA LEU A 48 5.50 -2.91 14.48
C LEU A 48 4.15 -2.90 13.79
N ASN A 49 3.97 -3.78 12.81
CA ASN A 49 2.69 -3.93 12.11
C ASN A 49 1.54 -4.18 13.09
N LYS A 50 1.78 -4.97 14.14
CA LYS A 50 0.80 -5.23 15.20
C LYS A 50 0.30 -3.96 15.88
N GLU A 51 1.18 -2.98 16.12
CA GLU A 51 0.82 -1.72 16.75
C GLU A 51 -0.07 -0.88 15.81
N LEU A 52 0.36 -0.75 14.55
CA LEU A 52 -0.42 -0.06 13.52
C LEU A 52 -1.80 -0.71 13.32
N ALA A 53 -1.87 -2.04 13.32
CA ALA A 53 -3.12 -2.79 13.17
C ALA A 53 -4.12 -2.52 14.31
N ILE A 54 -3.63 -2.47 15.56
CA ILE A 54 -4.48 -2.18 16.73
C ILE A 54 -5.06 -0.77 16.62
N LEU A 55 -4.21 0.23 16.32
CA LEU A 55 -4.64 1.63 16.22
C LEU A 55 -5.56 1.86 15.02
N ALA A 56 -5.26 1.28 13.86
CA ALA A 56 -6.12 1.35 12.68
C ALA A 56 -7.52 0.80 12.96
N LYS A 57 -7.60 -0.34 13.67
CA LYS A 57 -8.88 -0.94 14.07
C LYS A 57 -9.66 -0.05 15.05
N GLN A 58 -8.98 0.58 16.01
CA GLN A 58 -9.61 1.53 16.94
C GLN A 58 -10.21 2.74 16.22
N LEU A 59 -9.62 3.13 15.10
CA LEU A 59 -10.10 4.22 14.23
C LEU A 59 -11.11 3.74 13.17
N GLY A 60 -11.57 2.49 13.24
CA GLY A 60 -12.59 1.94 12.33
C GLY A 60 -12.08 1.54 10.94
N MET A 61 -10.76 1.43 10.76
CA MET A 61 -10.14 0.95 9.52
C MET A 61 -9.81 -0.55 9.61
N THR A 62 -9.88 -1.23 8.47
CA THR A 62 -9.34 -2.58 8.31
C THR A 62 -7.83 -2.50 8.08
N PHE A 63 -7.05 -3.37 8.71
CA PHE A 63 -5.61 -3.47 8.48
C PHE A 63 -5.25 -4.86 7.94
N ILE A 64 -4.57 -4.90 6.79
CA ILE A 64 -4.18 -6.12 6.11
C ILE A 64 -2.66 -6.15 6.01
N GLU A 65 -2.04 -7.20 6.53
CA GLU A 65 -0.62 -7.46 6.36
C GLU A 65 -0.41 -8.35 5.14
N GLN A 66 0.26 -7.82 4.11
CA GLN A 66 0.69 -8.57 2.93
C GLN A 66 2.17 -8.26 2.66
N PRO A 67 3.07 -8.63 3.58
CA PRO A 67 4.49 -8.27 3.48
C PRO A 67 5.13 -8.95 2.28
N VAL A 68 5.84 -8.16 1.47
CA VAL A 68 6.62 -8.68 0.33
C VAL A 68 8.05 -8.17 0.40
N THR A 69 8.98 -9.01 -0.07
CA THR A 69 10.38 -8.65 -0.22
C THR A 69 10.59 -7.92 -1.54
N SER A 70 11.17 -6.73 -1.47
CA SER A 70 11.50 -5.95 -2.66
C SER A 70 12.45 -6.74 -3.57
N GLY A 71 12.14 -6.82 -4.87
CA GLY A 71 12.91 -7.60 -5.84
C GLY A 71 12.62 -9.10 -5.85
N ALA A 72 11.76 -9.59 -4.96
CA ALA A 72 11.36 -11.00 -4.88
C ALA A 72 9.84 -11.16 -4.80
N ILE A 73 9.09 -10.26 -5.44
CA ILE A 73 7.62 -10.37 -5.57
C ILE A 73 7.29 -11.58 -6.45
N THR A 74 6.47 -12.48 -5.92
CA THR A 74 6.07 -13.72 -6.58
C THR A 74 4.71 -13.60 -7.25
N LYS A 75 4.36 -14.59 -8.09
CA LYS A 75 3.00 -14.70 -8.65
C LYS A 75 1.92 -14.88 -7.57
N ALA A 76 2.27 -15.53 -6.46
CA ALA A 76 1.35 -15.71 -5.34
C ALA A 76 1.07 -14.37 -4.65
N ASP A 77 2.10 -13.53 -4.46
CA ASP A 77 1.94 -12.19 -3.90
C ASP A 77 1.06 -11.31 -4.79
N ILE A 78 1.25 -11.39 -6.12
CA ILE A 78 0.45 -10.66 -7.10
C ILE A 78 -1.02 -11.09 -7.04
N ALA A 79 -1.29 -12.40 -7.01
CA ALA A 79 -2.65 -12.93 -6.90
C ALA A 79 -3.32 -12.53 -5.58
N GLN A 80 -2.59 -12.63 -4.46
CA GLN A 80 -3.10 -12.22 -3.16
C GLN A 80 -3.44 -10.73 -3.12
N PHE A 81 -2.58 -9.87 -3.69
CA PHE A 81 -2.85 -8.43 -3.74
C PHE A 81 -4.07 -8.12 -4.63
N ALA A 82 -4.24 -8.82 -5.76
CA ALA A 82 -5.43 -8.70 -6.61
C ALA A 82 -6.72 -9.05 -5.84
N ASP A 83 -6.70 -10.16 -5.10
CA ASP A 83 -7.83 -10.60 -4.27
C ASP A 83 -8.17 -9.59 -3.17
N ILE A 84 -7.14 -9.00 -2.54
CA ILE A 84 -7.33 -7.93 -1.55
C ILE A 84 -7.99 -6.71 -2.22
N LEU A 85 -7.49 -6.24 -3.37
CA LEU A 85 -8.10 -5.10 -4.08
C LEU A 85 -9.56 -5.35 -4.47
N HIS A 86 -9.93 -6.60 -4.77
CA HIS A 86 -11.31 -6.96 -5.13
C HIS A 86 -12.25 -7.01 -3.93
N THR A 87 -11.75 -7.34 -2.73
CA THR A 87 -12.59 -7.64 -1.56
C THR A 87 -12.54 -6.56 -0.47
N ALA A 88 -11.49 -5.75 -0.43
CA ALA A 88 -11.31 -4.71 0.57
C ALA A 88 -12.27 -3.53 0.36
N GLN A 89 -12.64 -2.88 1.47
CA GLN A 89 -13.41 -1.65 1.42
C GLN A 89 -12.53 -0.50 0.95
N THR A 90 -13.02 0.27 -0.02
CA THR A 90 -12.37 1.46 -0.55
C THR A 90 -12.83 2.73 0.21
N PRO A 91 -12.03 3.80 0.25
CA PRO A 91 -10.68 3.95 -0.31
C PRO A 91 -9.61 3.14 0.44
N ILE A 92 -8.64 2.61 -0.31
CA ILE A 92 -7.52 1.79 0.19
C ILE A 92 -6.25 2.63 0.22
N LEU A 93 -5.47 2.52 1.31
CA LEU A 93 -4.10 3.02 1.39
C LEU A 93 -3.13 1.86 1.57
N ALA A 94 -2.31 1.58 0.55
CA ALA A 94 -1.22 0.61 0.65
C ALA A 94 0.11 1.31 0.96
N PHE A 95 0.90 0.77 1.88
CA PHE A 95 2.18 1.38 2.24
C PHE A 95 3.29 0.34 2.42
N CYS A 96 4.52 0.80 2.22
CA CYS A 96 5.72 0.04 2.58
C CYS A 96 6.81 1.03 3.00
N ARG A 97 8.11 0.72 2.86
CA ARG A 97 9.16 1.70 3.17
C ARG A 97 9.07 2.98 2.31
N THR A 98 8.86 2.84 1.01
CA THR A 98 8.92 3.97 0.03
C THR A 98 7.71 4.06 -0.89
N GLY A 99 6.70 3.19 -0.73
CA GLY A 99 5.57 3.04 -1.65
C GLY A 99 5.87 2.23 -2.93
N THR A 100 7.13 1.89 -3.19
CA THR A 100 7.52 1.16 -4.42
C THR A 100 6.94 -0.25 -4.50
N ARG A 101 6.92 -1.02 -3.39
CA ARG A 101 6.35 -2.38 -3.39
C ARG A 101 4.86 -2.38 -3.71
N CYS A 102 4.11 -1.48 -3.08
CA CYS A 102 2.69 -1.29 -3.31
C CYS A 102 2.40 -0.94 -4.78
N SER A 103 3.21 -0.03 -5.33
CA SER A 103 3.09 0.40 -6.72
C SER A 103 3.44 -0.72 -7.70
N THR A 104 4.49 -1.50 -7.44
CA THR A 104 4.83 -2.68 -8.26
C THR A 104 3.72 -3.72 -8.19
N LEU A 105 3.22 -4.05 -6.99
CA LEU A 105 2.10 -4.97 -6.83
C LEU A 105 0.86 -4.49 -7.59
N TRP A 106 0.51 -3.20 -7.52
CA TRP A 106 -0.60 -2.66 -8.31
C TRP A 106 -0.37 -2.78 -9.82
N VAL A 107 0.82 -2.47 -10.32
CA VAL A 107 1.17 -2.60 -11.75
C VAL A 107 1.03 -4.04 -12.24
N GLU A 108 1.33 -5.03 -11.42
CA GLU A 108 1.22 -6.44 -11.80
C GLU A 108 -0.18 -7.03 -11.57
N ALA A 109 -0.85 -6.65 -10.47
CA ALA A 109 -2.04 -7.34 -9.96
C ALA A 109 -3.37 -6.75 -10.43
N SER A 110 -3.45 -5.43 -10.62
CA SER A 110 -4.74 -4.80 -10.94
C SER A 110 -5.15 -5.00 -12.40
N ASN A 111 -6.36 -4.56 -12.75
CA ASN A 111 -6.80 -4.42 -14.14
C ASN A 111 -7.09 -2.94 -14.50
N ASP A 112 -6.60 -2.02 -13.68
CA ASP A 112 -6.82 -0.58 -13.87
C ASP A 112 -6.12 -0.06 -15.13
N LEU A 113 -6.64 1.03 -15.67
CA LEU A 113 -6.04 1.77 -16.79
C LEU A 113 -5.84 0.93 -18.08
N GLY A 114 -6.56 -0.19 -18.20
CA GLY A 114 -6.67 -1.01 -19.42
C GLY A 114 -5.44 -1.84 -19.80
N SER A 115 -4.24 -1.51 -19.31
CA SER A 115 -3.03 -2.29 -19.59
C SER A 115 -1.98 -2.18 -18.49
N ARG A 116 -1.10 -3.18 -18.38
CA ARG A 116 0.09 -3.12 -17.50
C ARG A 116 0.99 -1.93 -17.86
N ALA A 117 1.17 -1.64 -19.16
CA ALA A 117 2.01 -0.54 -19.63
C ALA A 117 1.50 0.82 -19.11
N ALA A 118 0.20 1.10 -19.24
CA ALA A 118 -0.39 2.33 -18.74
C ALA A 118 -0.23 2.51 -17.22
N ARG A 119 -0.39 1.42 -16.45
CA ARG A 119 -0.15 1.42 -15.00
C ARG A 119 1.31 1.70 -14.65
N ARG A 120 2.24 1.03 -15.34
CA ARG A 120 3.68 1.26 -15.17
C ARG A 120 4.06 2.70 -15.46
N ASP A 121 3.57 3.27 -16.56
CA ASP A 121 3.84 4.66 -16.95
C ASP A 121 3.29 5.63 -15.90
N THR A 122 2.08 5.38 -15.42
CA THR A 122 1.45 6.15 -14.34
C THR A 122 2.31 6.10 -13.07
N ALA A 123 2.64 4.92 -12.55
CA ALA A 123 3.46 4.77 -11.35
C ALA A 123 4.84 5.42 -11.49
N THR A 124 5.46 5.29 -12.67
CA THR A 124 6.77 5.90 -12.97
C THR A 124 6.68 7.43 -12.97
N SER A 125 5.63 8.01 -13.57
CA SER A 125 5.39 9.45 -13.57
C SER A 125 5.18 10.04 -12.17
N LEU A 126 4.68 9.21 -11.25
CA LEU A 126 4.46 9.56 -9.84
C LEU A 126 5.71 9.39 -8.95
N GLY A 127 6.82 8.94 -9.53
CA GLY A 127 8.13 8.82 -8.90
C GLY A 127 8.47 7.44 -8.35
N PHE A 128 7.71 6.39 -8.71
CA PHE A 128 8.02 5.02 -8.28
C PHE A 128 8.90 4.29 -9.29
N SER A 129 9.98 3.67 -8.82
CA SER A 129 10.86 2.84 -9.64
C SER A 129 10.25 1.45 -9.86
N ILE A 130 9.55 1.26 -10.98
CA ILE A 130 8.93 -0.02 -11.36
C ILE A 130 9.91 -0.86 -12.19
N PRO A 131 10.20 -2.12 -11.81
CA PRO A 131 11.00 -3.04 -12.61
C PRO A 131 10.43 -3.21 -14.02
N SER A 132 11.31 -3.38 -15.02
CA SER A 132 10.94 -3.64 -16.42
C SER A 132 10.14 -4.92 -16.57
#